data_AF-A0A1J5GXJ3-F1
#
_entry.id   AF-A0A1J5GXJ3-F1
#
_cell.length_a   1.000
_cell.length_b   1.000
_cell.length_c   1.000
_cell.angle_alpha   90.00
_cell.angle_beta   90.00
_cell.angle_gamma   90.00
#
_symmetry.space_group_name_H-M   'P 1'
#
loop_
_entity.id
_entity.type
_entity.pdbx_description
1 polymer ?
#
loop_
_entity_poly.entity_id
_entity_poly.type
_entity_poly.pdbx_seq_one_letter_code
_entity_poly.pdbx_strand_id
1 'polypeptide(L)'
;MSTLVIALQTEGETWDELPLRTKADLTRWISREARNETEQKQLHSQVETNLAFSPFTGRVASLAVFDIERSVMAVYVVGQENTNFEQDGVVYKTRTEAKLLEEFWIGVLQYDTIVTWSGRRFGLPFLLHRSSANKIKPTVDLLEQRFLYRQTGIRHIDLLDQLTFYGAMNRRPSLYLLCAAYNLPLPPSIDSTDTLTEIAIKTATTATCMASLYEYWLDYGLSDTLGDFEF
;
A
#
# COMPACT_ATOMS: atom_id res chain seq x y z
N MET A 1 4.86 2.22 -22.49
CA MET A 1 3.88 1.68 -21.53
C MET A 1 3.91 2.65 -20.37
N SER A 2 2.78 3.23 -19.99
CA SER A 2 2.74 4.16 -18.84
C SER A 2 2.59 3.38 -17.53
N THR A 3 3.43 3.69 -16.55
CA THR A 3 3.55 2.96 -15.28
C THR A 3 3.35 3.89 -14.09
N LEU A 4 2.43 3.51 -13.20
CA LEU A 4 2.17 4.21 -11.95
C LEU A 4 2.55 3.33 -10.76
N VAL A 5 3.48 3.80 -9.93
CA VAL A 5 3.78 3.19 -8.63
C VAL A 5 2.87 3.81 -7.58
N ILE A 6 2.24 2.97 -6.74
CA ILE A 6 1.36 3.45 -5.68
C ILE A 6 1.83 2.96 -4.31
N ALA A 7 2.01 3.88 -3.37
CA ALA A 7 2.36 3.58 -1.99
C ALA A 7 1.26 4.09 -1.05
N LEU A 8 0.76 3.21 -0.19
CA LEU A 8 -0.34 3.48 0.73
C LEU A 8 0.17 3.52 2.17
N GLN A 9 -0.21 4.55 2.90
CA GLN A 9 -0.15 4.58 4.36
C GLN A 9 -1.55 4.68 4.95
N THR A 10 -1.76 3.95 6.03
CA THR A 10 -3.05 3.84 6.71
C THR A 10 -2.89 4.19 8.17
N GLU A 11 -3.98 4.64 8.77
CA GLU A 11 -4.07 4.93 10.20
C GLU A 11 -5.25 4.15 10.79
N GLY A 12 -5.10 3.71 12.03
CA GLY A 12 -6.13 3.00 12.78
C GLY A 12 -7.06 3.96 13.52
N GLU A 13 -8.28 3.52 13.77
CA GLU A 13 -9.17 4.21 14.70
C GLU A 13 -8.62 4.18 16.14
N THR A 14 -8.99 5.15 16.95
CA THR A 14 -8.67 5.15 18.39
C THR A 14 -9.40 3.98 19.05
N TRP A 15 -8.66 3.07 19.70
CA TRP A 15 -9.27 1.91 20.34
C TRP A 15 -10.41 2.31 21.27
N ASP A 16 -10.22 3.30 22.12
CA ASP A 16 -11.23 3.71 23.10
C ASP A 16 -12.53 4.22 22.47
N GLU A 17 -12.46 4.78 21.27
CA GLU A 17 -13.61 5.30 20.52
C GLU A 17 -14.40 4.19 19.79
N LEU A 18 -13.85 2.99 19.66
CA LEU A 18 -14.53 1.87 19.01
C LEU A 18 -15.78 1.40 19.78
N PRO A 19 -16.87 1.05 19.08
CA PRO A 19 -18.04 0.45 19.71
C PRO A 19 -17.70 -0.83 20.49
N LEU A 20 -18.35 -1.04 21.65
CA LEU A 20 -18.11 -2.21 22.51
C LEU A 20 -18.24 -3.55 21.77
N ARG A 21 -19.23 -3.66 20.88
CA ARG A 21 -19.43 -4.87 20.08
C ARG A 21 -18.27 -5.12 19.12
N THR A 22 -17.73 -4.07 18.50
CA THR A 22 -16.55 -4.15 17.63
C THR A 22 -15.32 -4.60 18.42
N LYS A 23 -15.07 -4.00 19.58
CA LYS A 23 -13.97 -4.42 20.48
C LYS A 23 -14.09 -5.91 20.84
N ALA A 24 -15.29 -6.38 21.17
CA ALA A 24 -15.54 -7.78 21.48
C ALA A 24 -15.33 -8.69 20.27
N ASP A 25 -15.76 -8.30 19.07
CA ASP A 25 -15.54 -9.07 17.85
C ASP A 25 -14.05 -9.21 17.51
N LEU A 26 -13.27 -8.13 17.66
CA LEU A 26 -11.83 -8.11 17.42
C LEU A 26 -11.01 -8.94 18.42
N THR A 27 -11.52 -9.11 19.65
CA THR A 27 -10.77 -9.75 20.75
C THR A 27 -11.32 -11.11 21.19
N ARG A 28 -12.48 -11.53 20.68
CA ARG A 28 -13.14 -12.80 21.09
C ARG A 28 -12.22 -14.01 21.01
N TRP A 29 -11.40 -14.09 19.96
CA TRP A 29 -10.49 -15.22 19.74
C TRP A 29 -9.36 -15.29 20.76
N ILE A 30 -8.96 -14.16 21.35
CA ILE A 30 -7.85 -14.10 22.34
C ILE A 30 -8.15 -14.99 23.54
N SER A 31 -9.40 -14.95 24.03
CA SER A 31 -9.83 -15.80 25.16
C SER A 31 -9.69 -17.30 24.90
N ARG A 32 -9.60 -17.72 23.63
CA ARG A 32 -9.45 -19.12 23.21
C ARG A 32 -7.99 -19.51 22.97
N GLU A 33 -7.13 -18.55 22.63
CA GLU A 33 -5.75 -18.81 22.21
C GLU A 33 -4.71 -18.47 23.29
N ALA A 34 -4.99 -17.48 24.15
CA ALA A 34 -4.09 -17.10 25.21
C ALA A 34 -3.96 -18.22 26.25
N ARG A 35 -2.71 -18.57 26.58
CA ARG A 35 -2.40 -19.63 27.56
C ARG A 35 -2.32 -19.10 28.99
N ASN A 36 -2.15 -17.79 29.14
CA ASN A 36 -2.04 -17.10 30.43
C ASN A 36 -2.40 -15.61 30.28
N GLU A 37 -2.55 -14.92 31.41
CA GLU A 37 -2.91 -13.50 31.45
C GLU A 37 -1.89 -12.58 30.77
N THR A 38 -0.60 -12.93 30.80
CA THR A 38 0.45 -12.15 30.15
C THR A 38 0.31 -12.19 28.64
N GLU A 39 0.13 -13.38 28.07
CA GLU A 39 -0.10 -13.59 26.63
C GLU A 39 -1.42 -12.95 26.20
N GLN A 40 -2.47 -13.05 27.02
CA GLN A 40 -3.73 -12.35 26.77
C GLN A 40 -3.51 -10.84 26.62
N LYS A 41 -2.81 -10.20 27.56
CA LYS A 41 -2.50 -8.75 27.49
C LYS A 41 -1.68 -8.40 26.25
N GLN A 42 -0.72 -9.24 25.87
CA GLN A 42 0.08 -9.04 24.66
C GLN A 42 -0.77 -9.10 23.39
N LEU A 43 -1.63 -10.10 23.25
CA LEU A 43 -2.52 -10.23 22.09
C LEU A 43 -3.53 -9.07 22.01
N HIS A 44 -4.03 -8.61 23.15
CA HIS A 44 -4.88 -7.41 23.21
C HIS A 44 -4.13 -6.17 22.68
N SER A 45 -2.92 -5.93 23.17
CA SER A 45 -2.08 -4.83 22.69
C SER A 45 -1.78 -4.94 21.19
N GLN A 46 -1.55 -6.16 20.68
CA GLN A 46 -1.35 -6.36 19.24
C GLN A 46 -2.59 -6.02 18.40
N VAL A 47 -3.80 -6.34 18.89
CA VAL A 47 -5.04 -5.95 18.21
C VAL A 47 -5.14 -4.43 18.11
N GLU A 48 -4.85 -3.73 19.21
CA GLU A 48 -4.87 -2.26 19.26
C GLU A 48 -3.84 -1.63 18.31
N THR A 49 -2.61 -2.16 18.26
CA THR A 49 -1.58 -1.66 17.33
C THR A 49 -1.87 -2.00 15.86
N ASN A 50 -2.69 -3.02 15.60
CA ASN A 50 -2.94 -3.51 14.25
C ASN A 50 -4.21 -2.94 13.58
N LEU A 51 -4.93 -2.03 14.24
CA LEU A 51 -6.15 -1.44 13.69
C LEU A 51 -5.93 -0.77 12.33
N ALA A 52 -4.75 -0.16 12.12
CA ALA A 52 -4.35 0.48 10.87
C ALA A 52 -4.22 -0.52 9.70
N PHE A 53 -4.01 -1.82 9.97
CA PHE A 53 -3.83 -2.84 8.94
C PHE A 53 -5.13 -3.48 8.46
N SER A 54 -6.29 -3.00 8.91
CA SER A 54 -7.60 -3.48 8.48
C SER A 54 -8.44 -2.32 7.93
N PRO A 55 -9.03 -2.44 6.73
CA PRO A 55 -9.87 -1.38 6.17
C PRO A 55 -11.18 -1.16 6.93
N PHE A 56 -11.52 -2.08 7.84
CA PHE A 56 -12.73 -2.04 8.66
C PHE A 56 -12.51 -1.35 10.01
N THR A 57 -11.26 -1.05 10.37
CA THR A 57 -10.85 -0.44 11.64
C THR A 57 -9.83 0.69 11.44
N GLY A 58 -9.60 1.05 10.17
CA GLY A 58 -8.65 2.04 9.77
C GLY A 58 -9.11 2.76 8.52
N ARG A 59 -8.38 3.81 8.17
CA ARG A 59 -8.64 4.68 7.01
C ARG A 59 -7.34 4.96 6.25
N VAL A 60 -7.47 5.46 5.02
CA VAL A 60 -6.32 5.98 4.28
C VAL A 60 -5.81 7.20 5.02
N ALA A 61 -4.51 7.23 5.35
CA ALA A 61 -3.84 8.40 5.90
C ALA A 61 -3.17 9.19 4.77
N SER A 62 -2.50 8.48 3.87
CA SER A 62 -1.78 9.06 2.74
C SER A 62 -1.63 8.06 1.60
N LEU A 63 -1.59 8.58 0.36
CA LEU A 63 -1.41 7.80 -0.86
C LEU A 63 -0.46 8.55 -1.79
N ALA A 64 0.71 7.98 -2.07
CA ALA A 64 1.61 8.49 -3.10
C ALA A 64 1.34 7.75 -4.42
N VAL A 65 1.34 8.52 -5.52
CA VAL A 65 1.31 8.01 -6.88
C VAL A 65 2.50 8.59 -7.64
N PHE A 66 3.31 7.72 -8.24
CA PHE A 66 4.54 8.10 -8.93
C PHE A 66 4.52 7.59 -10.37
N ASP A 67 4.47 8.52 -11.31
CA ASP A 67 4.58 8.27 -12.75
C ASP A 67 6.06 8.10 -13.10
N ILE A 68 6.46 6.88 -13.47
CA ILE A 68 7.86 6.55 -13.73
C ILE A 68 8.34 7.28 -14.99
N GLU A 69 7.58 7.20 -16.09
CA GLU A 69 8.02 7.70 -17.38
C GLU A 69 8.12 9.23 -17.42
N ARG A 70 7.27 9.93 -16.66
CA ARG A 70 7.32 11.40 -16.54
C ARG A 70 8.20 11.86 -15.38
N SER A 71 8.59 10.96 -14.48
CA SER A 71 9.27 11.27 -13.24
C SER A 71 8.53 12.32 -12.39
N VAL A 72 7.20 12.21 -12.32
CA VAL A 72 6.32 13.13 -11.57
C VAL A 72 5.59 12.39 -10.46
N MET A 73 5.62 12.93 -9.26
CA MET A 73 4.95 12.36 -8.09
C MET A 73 3.86 13.29 -7.55
N ALA A 74 2.73 12.70 -7.17
CA ALA A 74 1.74 13.34 -6.34
C ALA A 74 1.52 12.55 -5.05
N VAL A 75 1.42 13.25 -3.92
CA VAL A 75 1.17 12.65 -2.60
C VAL A 75 -0.11 13.23 -2.04
N TYR A 76 -1.09 12.37 -1.85
CA TYR A 76 -2.34 12.73 -1.21
C TYR A 76 -2.24 12.50 0.29
N VAL A 77 -2.70 13.47 1.08
CA VAL A 77 -2.86 13.36 2.53
C VAL A 77 -4.32 13.54 2.87
N VAL A 78 -4.86 12.68 3.74
CA VAL A 78 -6.26 12.80 4.16
C VAL A 78 -6.42 13.94 5.16
N GLY A 79 -7.28 14.89 4.83
CA GLY A 79 -7.58 16.06 5.64
C GLY A 79 -8.89 16.73 5.22
N GLN A 80 -9.32 17.74 5.97
CA GLN A 80 -10.55 18.49 5.68
C GLN A 80 -10.35 19.57 4.62
N GLU A 81 -9.11 20.01 4.43
CA GLU A 81 -8.77 21.03 3.45
C GLU A 81 -8.71 20.45 2.03
N ASN A 82 -8.89 21.32 1.04
CA ASN A 82 -8.68 21.01 -0.36
C ASN A 82 -7.58 21.91 -0.92
N THR A 83 -6.34 21.57 -0.59
CA THR A 83 -5.15 22.37 -0.90
C THR A 83 -4.16 21.57 -1.72
N ASN A 84 -3.38 22.29 -2.54
CA ASN A 84 -2.26 21.74 -3.28
C ASN A 84 -1.05 22.64 -3.03
N PHE A 85 0.11 22.03 -2.86
CA PHE A 85 1.38 22.74 -2.94
C PHE A 85 2.43 21.85 -3.59
N GLU A 86 3.46 22.47 -4.14
CA GLU A 86 4.57 21.76 -4.77
C GLU A 86 5.84 22.02 -3.97
N GLN A 87 6.59 20.95 -3.71
CA GLN A 87 7.88 21.02 -3.05
C GLN A 87 8.78 19.92 -3.58
N ASP A 88 10.02 20.27 -3.96
CA ASP A 88 11.04 19.35 -4.44
C ASP A 88 10.57 18.43 -5.60
N GLY A 89 9.74 18.97 -6.51
CA GLY A 89 9.19 18.24 -7.65
C GLY A 89 8.04 17.27 -7.31
N VAL A 90 7.55 17.30 -6.07
CA VAL A 90 6.40 16.51 -5.60
C VAL A 90 5.20 17.43 -5.38
N VAL A 91 4.05 17.06 -5.94
CA VAL A 91 2.79 17.76 -5.71
C VAL A 91 2.07 17.13 -4.52
N TYR A 92 2.01 17.85 -3.40
CA TYR A 92 1.26 17.45 -2.22
C TYR A 92 -0.18 17.95 -2.31
N LYS A 93 -1.13 17.06 -2.01
CA LYS A 93 -2.56 17.33 -2.11
C LYS A 93 -3.26 16.92 -0.81
N THR A 94 -3.87 17.88 -0.12
CA THR A 94 -4.77 17.56 0.99
C THR A 94 -6.17 17.34 0.44
N ARG A 95 -6.80 16.21 0.75
CA ARG A 95 -8.15 15.85 0.31
C ARG A 95 -8.90 15.12 1.41
N THR A 96 -10.22 15.13 1.36
CA THR A 96 -11.00 14.13 2.11
C THR A 96 -10.70 12.74 1.57
N GLU A 97 -10.84 11.68 2.39
CA GLU A 97 -10.61 10.30 1.94
C GLU A 97 -11.45 9.97 0.70
N ALA A 98 -12.72 10.39 0.69
CA ALA A 98 -13.60 10.23 -0.46
C ALA A 98 -13.04 10.89 -1.73
N LYS A 99 -12.59 12.15 -1.64
CA LYS A 99 -12.10 12.86 -2.82
C LYS A 99 -10.78 12.27 -3.33
N LEU A 100 -9.89 11.87 -2.42
CA LEU A 100 -8.66 11.15 -2.74
C LEU A 100 -8.96 9.88 -3.53
N LEU A 101 -9.88 9.04 -3.05
CA LEU A 101 -10.23 7.77 -3.69
C LEU A 101 -10.85 7.99 -5.07
N GLU A 102 -11.73 9.00 -5.21
CA GLU A 102 -12.28 9.37 -6.53
C GLU A 102 -11.19 9.79 -7.52
N GLU A 103 -10.30 10.71 -7.11
CA GLU A 103 -9.18 11.17 -7.95
C GLU A 103 -8.23 10.00 -8.31
N PHE A 104 -7.97 9.10 -7.36
CA PHE A 104 -7.15 7.91 -7.58
C PHE A 104 -7.75 7.00 -8.65
N TRP A 105 -9.02 6.58 -8.50
CA TRP A 105 -9.65 5.66 -9.46
C TRP A 105 -9.78 6.28 -10.86
N ILE A 106 -10.01 7.59 -10.96
CA ILE A 106 -10.00 8.27 -12.27
C ILE A 106 -8.58 8.30 -12.85
N GLY A 107 -7.58 8.60 -12.02
CA GLY A 107 -6.18 8.73 -12.43
C GLY A 107 -5.57 7.43 -12.96
N VAL A 108 -5.86 6.29 -12.34
CA VAL A 108 -5.27 4.99 -12.75
C VAL A 108 -5.64 4.59 -14.18
N LEU A 109 -6.75 5.11 -14.75
CA LEU A 109 -7.14 4.83 -16.14
C LEU A 109 -6.16 5.39 -17.19
N GLN A 110 -5.26 6.30 -16.80
CA GLN A 110 -4.25 6.87 -17.69
C GLN A 110 -3.01 5.98 -17.84
N TYR A 111 -2.96 4.85 -17.10
CA TYR A 111 -1.81 3.99 -16.99
C TYR A 111 -2.08 2.59 -17.52
N ASP A 112 -1.10 2.03 -18.22
CA ASP A 112 -1.13 0.65 -18.69
C ASP A 112 -0.75 -0.33 -17.57
N THR A 113 0.09 0.12 -16.62
CA THR A 113 0.63 -0.69 -15.53
C THR A 113 0.54 0.04 -14.19
N ILE A 114 0.08 -0.68 -13.16
CA ILE A 114 0.07 -0.24 -11.77
C ILE A 114 1.01 -1.13 -10.96
N VAL A 115 1.94 -0.52 -10.25
CA VAL A 115 2.94 -1.21 -9.43
C VAL A 115 2.64 -0.97 -7.94
N THR A 116 2.68 -2.04 -7.15
CA THR A 116 2.44 -2.02 -5.70
C THR A 116 3.45 -2.87 -4.96
N TRP A 117 3.54 -2.67 -3.64
CA TRP A 117 4.18 -3.59 -2.72
C TRP A 117 3.12 -4.27 -1.84
N SER A 118 2.96 -5.59 -1.94
CA SER A 118 1.93 -6.35 -1.21
C SER A 118 0.51 -5.84 -1.47
N GLY A 119 0.26 -5.28 -2.66
CA GLY A 119 -1.01 -4.70 -3.07
C GLY A 119 -2.16 -5.70 -3.02
N ARG A 120 -1.96 -6.96 -3.41
CA ARG A 120 -3.04 -7.98 -3.42
C ARG A 120 -3.46 -8.43 -2.04
N ARG A 121 -2.55 -8.36 -1.07
CA ARG A 121 -2.78 -8.84 0.31
C ARG A 121 -3.17 -7.73 1.27
N PHE A 122 -2.99 -6.48 0.87
CA PHE A 122 -3.23 -5.32 1.72
C PHE A 122 -3.74 -4.12 0.93
N GLY A 123 -2.88 -3.44 0.16
CA GLY A 123 -3.15 -2.09 -0.34
C GLY A 123 -4.41 -1.97 -1.21
N LEU A 124 -4.57 -2.83 -2.22
CA LEU A 124 -5.72 -2.78 -3.12
C LEU A 124 -7.03 -3.23 -2.45
N PRO A 125 -7.10 -4.35 -1.71
CA PRO A 125 -8.29 -4.67 -0.91
C PRO A 125 -8.66 -3.55 0.06
N PHE A 126 -7.67 -2.89 0.66
CA PHE A 126 -7.88 -1.77 1.57
C PHE A 126 -8.57 -0.61 0.84
N LEU A 127 -8.00 -0.17 -0.29
CA LEU A 127 -8.59 0.89 -1.12
C LEU A 127 -10.00 0.54 -1.61
N LEU A 128 -10.26 -0.71 -2.00
CA LEU A 128 -11.59 -1.16 -2.43
C LEU A 128 -12.62 -1.07 -1.30
N HIS A 129 -12.31 -1.59 -0.11
CA HIS A 129 -13.21 -1.51 1.04
C HIS A 129 -13.44 -0.07 1.49
N ARG A 130 -12.40 0.76 1.52
CA ARG A 130 -12.54 2.20 1.84
C ARG A 130 -13.32 2.96 0.78
N SER A 131 -13.20 2.59 -0.50
CA SER A 131 -14.03 3.12 -1.58
C SER A 131 -15.49 2.77 -1.38
N SER A 132 -15.79 1.50 -1.06
CA SER A 132 -17.15 1.06 -0.74
C SER A 132 -17.73 1.81 0.46
N ALA A 133 -16.94 2.01 1.53
CA ALA A 133 -17.36 2.76 2.72
C ALA A 133 -17.70 4.23 2.38
N ASN A 134 -16.95 4.83 1.45
CA ASN A 134 -17.17 6.18 0.94
C ASN A 134 -18.17 6.25 -0.24
N LYS A 135 -18.83 5.15 -0.61
CA LYS A 135 -19.79 5.05 -1.73
C LYS A 135 -19.17 5.41 -3.10
N ILE A 136 -17.89 5.10 -3.28
CA ILE A 136 -17.14 5.32 -4.52
C ILE A 136 -17.02 3.99 -5.25
N LYS A 137 -17.39 3.99 -6.53
CA LYS A 137 -17.24 2.84 -7.40
C LYS A 137 -15.85 2.87 -8.06
N PRO A 138 -15.02 1.82 -7.89
CA PRO A 138 -13.78 1.68 -8.64
C PRO A 138 -14.06 1.71 -10.15
N THR A 139 -13.20 2.40 -10.90
CA THR A 139 -13.30 2.55 -12.37
C THR A 139 -12.72 1.36 -13.12
N VAL A 140 -11.83 0.59 -12.48
CA VAL A 140 -11.11 -0.55 -13.03
C VAL A 140 -10.91 -1.60 -11.95
N ASP A 141 -10.85 -2.87 -12.34
CA ASP A 141 -10.50 -3.97 -11.44
C ASP A 141 -8.98 -4.18 -11.41
N LEU A 142 -8.32 -3.61 -10.40
CA LEU A 142 -6.88 -3.84 -10.17
C LEU A 142 -6.59 -5.17 -9.46
N LEU A 143 -7.62 -5.92 -9.06
CA LEU A 143 -7.51 -7.24 -8.45
C LEU A 143 -7.98 -8.36 -9.41
N GLU A 144 -7.84 -8.13 -10.72
CA GLU A 144 -7.90 -9.16 -11.75
C GLU A 144 -6.98 -10.36 -11.44
N GLN A 145 -6.88 -11.31 -12.36
CA GLN A 145 -6.09 -12.53 -12.22
C GLN A 145 -4.69 -12.30 -11.63
N ARG A 146 -4.29 -13.16 -10.69
CA ARG A 146 -3.06 -13.01 -9.91
C ARG A 146 -1.79 -12.98 -10.76
N PHE A 147 -1.71 -13.84 -11.76
CA PHE A 147 -0.55 -13.99 -12.62
C PHE A 147 -0.62 -13.01 -13.81
N LEU A 148 0.49 -12.35 -14.13
CA LEU A 148 0.55 -11.28 -15.13
C LEU A 148 0.05 -11.74 -16.51
N TYR A 149 0.43 -12.93 -16.96
CA TYR A 149 0.02 -13.47 -18.26
C TYR A 149 -1.50 -13.74 -18.40
N ARG A 150 -2.26 -13.67 -17.31
CA ARG A 150 -3.72 -13.84 -17.30
C ARG A 150 -4.49 -12.54 -17.13
N GLN A 151 -3.79 -11.43 -16.88
CA GLN A 151 -4.43 -10.12 -16.76
C GLN A 151 -4.75 -9.59 -18.16
N THR A 152 -5.94 -9.02 -18.33
CA THR A 152 -6.45 -8.56 -19.63
C THR A 152 -6.67 -7.06 -19.68
N GLY A 153 -6.90 -6.43 -18.53
CA GLY A 153 -7.01 -4.97 -18.40
C GLY A 153 -5.68 -4.31 -18.09
N ILE A 154 -5.74 -3.31 -17.20
CA ILE A 154 -4.55 -2.65 -16.66
C ILE A 154 -3.71 -3.69 -15.91
N ARG A 155 -2.41 -3.74 -16.22
CA ARG A 155 -1.51 -4.71 -15.62
C ARG A 155 -1.19 -4.31 -14.18
N HIS A 156 -1.60 -5.14 -13.21
CA HIS A 156 -1.22 -4.98 -11.81
C HIS A 156 -0.01 -5.84 -11.47
N ILE A 157 1.12 -5.18 -11.20
CA ILE A 157 2.36 -5.78 -10.75
C ILE A 157 2.48 -5.59 -9.23
N ASP A 158 2.29 -6.68 -8.48
CA ASP A 158 2.62 -6.72 -7.05
C ASP A 158 4.05 -7.23 -6.88
N LEU A 159 4.97 -6.33 -6.53
CA LEU A 159 6.40 -6.62 -6.38
C LEU A 159 6.66 -7.71 -5.35
N LEU A 160 5.84 -7.83 -4.30
CA LEU A 160 6.01 -8.91 -3.33
C LEU A 160 5.67 -10.26 -3.96
N ASP A 161 4.61 -10.33 -4.79
CA ASP A 161 4.30 -11.55 -5.53
C ASP A 161 5.42 -11.86 -6.54
N GLN A 162 5.90 -10.88 -7.29
CA GLN A 162 6.98 -11.11 -8.27
C GLN A 162 8.26 -11.63 -7.60
N LEU A 163 8.74 -10.92 -6.58
CA LEU A 163 10.03 -11.21 -5.92
C LEU A 163 9.98 -12.42 -4.98
N THR A 164 8.78 -12.96 -4.71
CA THR A 164 8.61 -14.23 -3.99
C THR A 164 8.14 -15.38 -4.90
N PHE A 165 8.15 -15.16 -6.21
CA PHE A 165 7.69 -16.12 -7.22
C PHE A 165 6.28 -16.63 -6.90
N TYR A 166 5.37 -15.68 -6.68
CA TYR A 166 3.98 -15.87 -6.31
C TYR A 166 3.77 -16.71 -5.04
N GLY A 167 4.77 -16.69 -4.14
CA GLY A 167 4.75 -17.41 -2.87
C GLY A 167 5.49 -18.75 -2.88
N ALA A 168 6.33 -19.04 -3.88
CA ALA A 168 7.22 -20.19 -3.85
C ALA A 168 8.27 -20.09 -2.72
N MET A 169 8.58 -18.87 -2.27
CA MET A 169 9.41 -18.64 -1.08
C MET A 169 8.64 -18.89 0.22
N ASN A 170 9.21 -19.68 1.13
CA ASN A 170 8.63 -19.95 2.45
C ASN A 170 8.43 -18.70 3.31
N ARG A 171 9.38 -17.75 3.23
CA ARG A 171 9.33 -16.48 3.97
C ARG A 171 9.15 -15.33 3.00
N ARG A 172 8.25 -14.43 3.35
CA ARG A 172 8.05 -13.17 2.63
C ARG A 172 8.98 -12.12 3.22
N PRO A 173 9.93 -11.57 2.44
CA PRO A 173 10.78 -10.49 2.93
C PRO A 173 9.96 -9.21 3.09
N SER A 174 10.42 -8.30 3.96
CA SER A 174 9.90 -6.94 4.01
C SER A 174 10.44 -6.11 2.84
N LEU A 175 9.78 -5.00 2.51
CA LEU A 175 10.29 -4.06 1.50
C LEU A 175 11.70 -3.59 1.87
N TYR A 176 11.90 -3.24 3.15
CA TYR A 176 13.21 -2.85 3.66
C TYR A 176 14.28 -3.91 3.41
N LEU A 177 14.00 -5.18 3.71
CA LEU A 177 14.96 -6.27 3.54
C LEU A 177 15.37 -6.44 2.07
N LEU A 178 14.41 -6.35 1.14
CA LEU A 178 14.73 -6.44 -0.30
C LEU A 178 15.51 -5.23 -0.79
N CYS A 179 15.09 -4.00 -0.45
CA CYS A 179 15.82 -2.80 -0.82
C CYS A 179 17.26 -2.84 -0.29
N ALA A 180 17.45 -3.25 0.97
CA ALA A 180 18.78 -3.41 1.56
C ALA A 180 19.62 -4.48 0.86
N ALA A 181 19.03 -5.65 0.57
CA ALA A 181 19.75 -6.75 -0.10
C ALA A 181 20.22 -6.37 -1.52
N TYR A 182 19.48 -5.50 -2.21
CA TYR A 182 19.81 -5.04 -3.56
C TYR A 182 20.57 -3.71 -3.59
N ASN A 183 20.96 -3.17 -2.43
CA ASN A 183 21.61 -1.85 -2.30
C ASN A 183 20.80 -0.71 -2.94
N LEU A 184 19.48 -0.76 -2.78
CA LEU A 184 18.53 0.26 -3.25
C LEU A 184 18.17 1.23 -2.12
N PRO A 185 17.58 2.41 -2.45
CA PRO A 185 17.07 3.33 -1.44
C PRO A 185 16.14 2.63 -0.45
N LEU A 186 16.34 2.89 0.84
CA LEU A 186 15.63 2.21 1.92
C LEU A 186 14.31 2.92 2.25
N PRO A 187 13.19 2.19 2.42
CA PRO A 187 11.96 2.79 2.90
C PRO A 187 12.15 3.29 4.34
N PRO A 188 11.45 4.36 4.73
CA PRO A 188 11.52 4.90 6.08
C PRO A 188 10.84 3.97 7.09
N SER A 189 11.19 4.10 8.36
CA SER A 189 10.38 3.54 9.45
C SER A 189 9.09 4.33 9.60
N ILE A 190 7.98 3.63 9.83
CA ILE A 190 6.68 4.24 10.09
C ILE A 190 6.45 4.21 11.60
N ASP A 191 6.09 5.35 12.19
CA ASP A 191 5.73 5.45 13.60
C ASP A 191 4.29 5.96 13.74
N SER A 192 3.59 5.45 14.74
CA SER A 192 2.22 5.83 15.08
C SER A 192 2.06 7.31 15.50
N THR A 193 3.15 7.99 15.87
CA THR A 193 3.13 9.39 16.33
C THR A 193 3.50 10.40 15.24
N ASP A 194 3.65 9.96 13.98
CA ASP A 194 4.04 10.83 12.88
C ASP A 194 2.99 11.93 12.62
N THR A 195 3.46 13.15 12.40
CA THR A 195 2.65 14.27 11.91
C THR A 195 2.20 14.02 10.47
N LEU A 196 1.16 14.73 10.00
CA LEU A 196 0.68 14.63 8.62
C LEU A 196 1.79 14.88 7.58
N THR A 197 2.68 15.82 7.86
CA THR A 197 3.83 16.12 7.00
C THR A 197 4.82 14.96 6.95
N GLU A 198 5.12 14.34 8.11
CA GLU A 198 6.00 13.18 8.18
C GLU A 198 5.39 11.97 7.46
N ILE A 199 4.09 11.72 7.63
CA ILE A 199 3.33 10.69 6.89
C ILE A 199 3.46 10.93 5.38
N ALA A 200 3.26 12.16 4.91
CA ALA A 200 3.37 12.50 3.49
C ALA A 200 4.76 12.22 2.93
N ILE A 201 5.81 12.70 3.61
CA ILE A 201 7.22 12.49 3.22
C ILE A 201 7.56 11.01 3.22
N LYS A 202 7.12 10.26 4.24
CA LYS A 202 7.38 8.82 4.34
C LYS A 202 6.67 8.04 3.23
N THR A 203 5.46 8.45 2.87
CA THR A 203 4.70 7.85 1.77
C THR A 203 5.39 8.11 0.43
N ALA A 204 5.84 9.35 0.19
CA ALA A 204 6.62 9.73 -0.99
C ALA A 204 7.90 8.89 -1.11
N THR A 205 8.67 8.83 -0.02
CA THR A 205 9.93 8.06 0.03
C THR A 205 9.68 6.57 -0.26
N THR A 206 8.59 6.01 0.29
CA THR A 206 8.22 4.60 0.02
C THR A 206 7.89 4.38 -1.45
N ALA A 207 7.16 5.30 -2.11
CA ALA A 207 6.89 5.21 -3.54
C ALA A 207 8.19 5.28 -4.37
N THR A 208 9.15 6.14 -4.00
CA THR A 208 10.47 6.18 -4.65
C THR A 208 11.22 4.87 -4.50
N CYS A 209 11.28 4.28 -3.29
CA CYS A 209 11.91 2.99 -3.06
C CYS A 209 11.27 1.87 -3.88
N MET A 210 9.94 1.89 -3.99
CA MET A 210 9.18 0.94 -4.80
C MET A 210 9.45 1.12 -6.30
N ALA A 211 9.60 2.36 -6.78
CA ALA A 211 9.98 2.64 -8.15
C ALA A 211 11.37 2.09 -8.48
N SER A 212 12.37 2.37 -7.62
CA SER A 212 13.73 1.81 -7.80
C SER A 212 13.74 0.28 -7.75
N LEU A 213 12.92 -0.33 -6.87
CA LEU A 213 12.79 -1.78 -6.81
C LEU A 213 12.12 -2.37 -8.05
N TYR A 214 11.15 -1.66 -8.62
CA TYR A 214 10.49 -2.06 -9.86
C TYR A 214 11.43 -1.98 -11.07
N GLU A 215 12.20 -0.89 -11.21
CA GLU A 215 13.22 -0.76 -12.25
C GLU A 215 14.28 -1.86 -12.11
N TYR A 216 14.75 -2.14 -10.90
CA TYR A 216 15.66 -3.25 -10.63
C TYR A 216 15.05 -4.61 -11.04
N TRP A 217 13.77 -4.83 -10.73
CA TRP A 217 13.06 -6.05 -11.11
C TRP A 217 12.94 -6.21 -12.63
N LEU A 218 12.77 -5.12 -13.38
CA LEU A 218 12.76 -5.12 -14.84
C LEU A 218 14.14 -5.47 -15.41
N ASP A 219 15.20 -4.80 -14.94
CA ASP A 219 16.54 -4.87 -15.53
C ASP A 219 17.24 -6.20 -15.29
N TYR A 220 17.02 -6.83 -14.12
CA TYR A 220 17.78 -8.00 -13.69
C TYR A 220 17.01 -9.33 -13.81
N GLY A 221 16.03 -9.40 -14.71
CA GLY A 221 15.46 -10.68 -15.15
C GLY A 221 14.68 -11.45 -14.08
N LEU A 222 14.16 -10.75 -13.07
CA LEU A 222 13.15 -11.31 -12.17
C LEU A 222 11.72 -11.11 -12.74
N SER A 223 11.61 -10.38 -13.84
CA SER A 223 10.40 -10.28 -14.65
C SER A 223 10.29 -11.48 -15.60
N ASP A 224 9.07 -11.82 -16.02
CA ASP A 224 8.77 -12.98 -16.88
C ASP A 224 9.50 -12.96 -18.26
N THR A 225 10.25 -11.89 -18.56
CA THR A 225 11.15 -11.80 -19.71
C THR A 225 12.55 -12.27 -19.31
N LEU A 226 12.74 -13.58 -19.17
CA LEU A 226 14.05 -14.15 -19.44
C LEU A 226 14.37 -13.77 -20.88
N GLY A 227 15.27 -12.82 -21.09
CA GLY A 227 15.66 -12.36 -22.40
C GLY A 227 16.01 -13.54 -23.29
N ASP A 228 15.67 -13.43 -24.58
CA ASP A 228 16.14 -14.34 -25.61
C ASP A 228 17.68 -14.39 -25.55
N PHE A 229 18.22 -15.33 -24.78
CA PHE A 229 19.63 -15.66 -24.83
C PHE A 229 19.85 -16.35 -26.17
N GLU A 230 20.24 -15.58 -27.18
CA GLU A 230 20.86 -16.14 -28.38
C GLU A 230 22.14 -16.87 -27.92
N PHE A 231 22.10 -18.20 -28.00
CA PHE A 231 23.23 -19.11 -27.77
C PHE A 231 24.24 -19.04 -28.92
#